data_AF-A0AAN0LTT8-F1
#
_entry.id   AF-A0AAN0LTT8-F1
#
_cell.length_a   1.000
_cell.length_b   1.000
_cell.length_c   1.000
_cell.angle_alpha   90.00
_cell.angle_beta   90.00
_cell.angle_gamma   90.00
#
_symmetry.space_group_name_H-M   'P 1'
#
loop_
_entity.id
_entity.type
_entity.pdbx_description
1 polymer ?
#
loop_
_entity_poly.entity_id
_entity_poly.type
_entity_poly.pdbx_seq_one_letter_code
_entity_poly.pdbx_strand_id
1 'polypeptide(L)' 'MRNTKEDRDGYKLYSTVDDRKEPKNGQDVQLTLDANIQRQLDDSLRGITEDPGVKATAAWGLVMEAKTGRILAWGEYPWI' A
#
# COMPACT_ATOMS: atom_id res chain seq x y z
N MET A 1 5.30 -32.97 -19.75
CA MET A 1 5.23 -33.12 -21.22
C MET A 1 4.46 -31.92 -21.77
N ARG A 2 5.00 -31.19 -22.75
CA ARG A 2 4.36 -30.02 -23.36
C ARG A 2 3.36 -30.52 -24.41
N ASN A 3 2.07 -30.24 -24.25
CA ASN A 3 1.05 -30.59 -25.23
C ASN A 3 0.99 -29.50 -26.30
N THR A 4 1.73 -29.68 -27.40
CA THR A 4 1.54 -28.89 -28.62
C THR A 4 0.26 -29.34 -29.32
N LYS A 5 -0.64 -28.41 -29.64
CA LYS A 5 -1.74 -28.70 -30.56
C LYS A 5 -1.19 -28.85 -31.98
N GLU A 6 -1.54 -29.94 -32.63
CA GLU A 6 -1.23 -30.20 -34.04
C GLU A 6 -2.52 -30.01 -34.85
N ASP A 7 -2.42 -29.49 -36.07
CA ASP A 7 -3.56 -29.50 -36.99
C ASP A 7 -3.81 -30.92 -37.55
N ARG A 8 -4.86 -31.08 -38.36
CA ARG A 8 -5.21 -32.37 -38.96
C ARG A 8 -4.09 -32.95 -39.83
N ASP A 9 -3.21 -32.11 -40.35
CA ASP A 9 -2.15 -32.47 -41.28
C ASP A 9 -0.78 -32.63 -40.57
N GLY A 10 -0.77 -32.58 -39.22
CA GLY A 10 0.40 -32.88 -38.38
C GLY A 10 1.35 -31.70 -38.15
N TYR A 11 0.97 -30.48 -38.53
CA TYR A 11 1.81 -29.30 -38.28
C TYR A 11 1.63 -28.82 -36.84
N LYS A 12 2.75 -28.64 -36.13
CA LYS A 12 2.76 -28.09 -34.78
C LYS A 12 2.35 -26.62 -34.81
N LEU A 13 1.24 -26.30 -34.14
CA LEU A 13 0.78 -24.92 -33.99
C LEU A 13 1.61 -24.25 -32.89
N TYR A 14 2.66 -23.52 -33.32
CA TYR A 14 3.59 -22.83 -32.41
C TYR A 14 2.94 -21.73 -31.55
N SER A 15 1.70 -21.34 -31.83
CA SER A 15 1.01 -20.24 -31.15
C SER A 15 0.29 -20.63 -29.87
N THR A 16 0.22 -21.91 -29.52
CA THR A 16 -0.45 -22.38 -28.29
C THR A 16 0.48 -23.26 -27.47
N VAL A 17 1.60 -22.69 -27.05
CA VAL A 17 2.17 -23.11 -25.77
C VAL A 17 1.20 -22.59 -24.72
N ASP A 18 0.33 -23.47 -24.22
CA ASP A 18 -0.62 -23.17 -23.14
C ASP A 18 0.17 -22.98 -21.83
N ASP A 19 0.94 -21.89 -21.74
CA ASP A 19 1.62 -21.43 -20.53
C ASP A 19 0.57 -20.78 -19.61
N ARG A 20 -0.46 -21.55 -19.24
CA ARG A 20 -1.39 -21.17 -18.18
C ARG A 20 -0.63 -21.12 -16.87
N LYS A 21 -0.23 -19.92 -16.47
CA LYS A 21 0.23 -19.64 -15.12
C LYS A 21 -0.98 -19.21 -14.31
N GLU A 22 -1.31 -20.00 -13.30
CA GLU A 22 -2.30 -19.60 -12.29
C GLU A 22 -1.87 -18.27 -11.66
N PRO A 23 -2.81 -17.32 -11.45
CA PRO A 23 -2.50 -16.08 -10.77
C PRO A 23 -2.02 -16.39 -9.34
N LYS A 24 -0.90 -15.77 -8.96
CA LYS A 24 -0.41 -15.81 -7.58
C LYS A 24 -0.70 -14.47 -6.95
N ASN A 25 -1.30 -14.48 -5.76
CA ASN A 25 -1.47 -13.27 -4.99
C ASN A 25 -0.10 -12.64 -4.69
N GLY A 26 -0.08 -11.31 -4.65
CA GLY A 26 1.09 -10.57 -4.15
C GLY A 26 1.36 -10.88 -2.69
N GLN A 27 2.43 -10.30 -2.15
CA GLN A 27 2.75 -10.41 -0.74
C GLN A 27 1.96 -9.39 0.07
N ASP A 28 1.48 -9.81 1.24
CA ASP A 28 0.91 -8.91 2.22
C ASP A 28 2.02 -8.18 2.99
N VAL A 29 1.80 -6.91 3.30
CA VAL A 29 2.73 -6.08 4.07
C VAL A 29 2.09 -5.69 5.39
N GLN A 30 2.73 -6.06 6.49
CA GLN A 30 2.33 -5.62 7.82
C GLN A 30 3.12 -4.38 8.22
N LEU A 31 2.41 -3.27 8.46
CA LEU A 31 3.03 -2.01 8.86
C LEU A 31 3.32 -1.97 10.36
N THR A 32 4.16 -1.01 10.75
CA THR A 32 4.36 -0.66 12.15
C THR A 32 3.28 0.28 12.69
N LEU A 33 2.53 0.93 11.79
CA LEU A 33 1.49 1.90 12.11
C LEU A 33 0.38 1.24 12.94
N ASP A 34 -0.02 1.94 13.98
CA ASP A 34 -1.21 1.63 14.76
C ASP A 34 -2.36 2.50 14.26
N ALA A 35 -3.45 1.87 13.81
CA ALA A 35 -4.57 2.57 13.20
C ALA A 35 -5.28 3.54 14.15
N ASN A 36 -5.27 3.28 15.47
CA ASN A 36 -5.89 4.16 16.45
C ASN A 36 -5.00 5.38 16.71
N ILE A 37 -3.69 5.18 16.82
CA ILE A 37 -2.72 6.27 16.98
C ILE A 37 -2.69 7.14 15.71
N GLN A 38 -2.74 6.53 14.52
CA GLN A 38 -2.83 7.24 13.25
C GLN A 38 -4.05 8.16 13.21
N ARG A 39 -5.24 7.66 13.56
CA ARG A 39 -6.46 8.47 13.57
C ARG A 39 -6.36 9.65 14.54
N GLN A 40 -5.80 9.42 15.74
CA GLN A 40 -5.62 10.50 16.72
C GLN A 40 -4.64 11.57 16.23
N LEU A 41 -3.57 11.17 15.55
CA LEU A 41 -2.63 12.11 14.93
C LEU A 41 -3.34 12.94 13.87
N ASP A 42 -4.11 12.32 12.98
CA ASP A 42 -4.85 13.01 11.91
C ASP A 42 -5.86 14.02 12.47
N ASP A 43 -6.63 13.63 13.50
CA ASP A 43 -7.59 14.51 14.17
C ASP A 43 -6.88 15.70 14.84
N SER A 44 -5.70 15.47 15.42
CA SER A 44 -4.89 16.53 16.06
C SER A 44 -4.31 17.50 15.03
N LEU A 45 -3.77 16.99 13.92
CA LEU A 45 -3.21 17.82 12.84
C LEU A 45 -4.31 18.69 12.21
N ARG A 46 -5.48 18.11 11.94
CA ARG A 46 -6.65 18.86 11.49
C ARG A 46 -7.04 19.95 12.48
N GLY A 47 -7.16 19.59 13.77
CA GLY A 47 -7.49 20.54 14.83
C GLY A 47 -6.54 21.73 14.91
N ILE A 48 -5.22 21.50 14.75
CA ILE A 48 -4.21 22.58 14.74
C ILE A 48 -4.44 23.55 13.57
N THR A 49 -4.73 23.04 12.37
CA THR A 49 -4.91 23.88 11.18
C THR A 49 -6.28 24.58 11.11
N GLU A 50 -7.27 24.04 11.82
CA GLU A 50 -8.63 24.60 11.87
C GLU A 50 -8.83 25.55 13.06
N ASP A 51 -7.88 25.60 14.00
CA ASP A 51 -7.92 26.51 15.14
C ASP A 51 -7.77 27.97 14.68
N PRO A 52 -8.78 28.83 14.90
CA PRO A 52 -8.74 30.24 14.48
C PRO A 52 -7.67 31.07 15.22
N GLY A 53 -7.18 30.58 16.36
CA GLY A 53 -6.05 31.16 17.09
C GLY A 53 -4.69 30.80 16.52
N VAL A 54 -4.62 29.85 15.58
CA VAL A 54 -3.38 29.35 14.97
C VAL A 54 -3.31 29.83 13.52
N LYS A 55 -2.16 30.36 13.11
CA LYS A 55 -1.91 30.84 11.72
C LYS A 55 -1.25 29.78 10.83
N ALA A 56 -1.40 28.51 11.17
CA ALA A 56 -0.82 27.40 10.43
C ALA A 56 -1.74 27.01 9.28
N THR A 57 -1.22 27.00 8.06
CA THR A 57 -1.95 26.55 6.87
C THR A 57 -1.72 25.07 6.57
N ALA A 58 -0.72 24.46 7.20
CA ALA A 58 -0.41 23.05 7.14
C ALA A 58 0.35 22.62 8.39
N ALA A 59 0.25 21.34 8.74
CA ALA A 59 0.97 20.70 9.82
C ALA A 59 1.37 19.27 9.43
N TRP A 60 2.49 18.78 9.95
CA TRP A 60 2.89 17.38 9.85
C TRP A 60 3.33 16.86 11.21
N GLY A 61 3.25 15.56 11.41
CA GLY A 61 3.66 14.94 12.65
C GLY A 61 3.96 13.45 12.50
N LEU A 62 4.68 12.93 13.49
CA LEU A 62 4.93 11.49 13.62
C LEU A 62 4.83 11.06 15.09
N VAL A 63 4.51 9.79 15.30
CA VAL A 63 4.56 9.13 16.60
C VAL A 63 5.46 7.92 16.46
N MET A 64 6.43 7.77 17.36
CA MET A 64 7.41 6.69 17.33
C MET A 64 7.54 6.04 18.71
N GLU A 65 7.62 4.71 18.75
CA GLU A 65 8.00 3.98 19.95
C GLU A 65 9.49 4.23 20.26
N ALA A 66 9.77 4.95 21.34
CA ALA A 66 11.13 5.42 21.65
C ALA A 66 12.18 4.31 21.80
N LYS A 67 11.80 3.12 22.26
CA LYS A 67 12.73 2.01 22.48
C LYS A 67 13.12 1.27 21.21
N THR A 68 12.21 1.17 20.25
CA THR A 68 12.37 0.31 19.06
C THR A 68 12.56 1.11 17.77
N GLY A 69 12.20 2.39 17.78
CA GLY A 69 12.18 3.23 16.58
C GLY A 69 11.00 2.94 15.64
N ARG A 70 10.06 2.07 16.03
CA ARG A 70 8.86 1.79 15.21
C ARG A 70 8.00 3.04 15.08
N ILE A 71 7.66 3.42 13.86
CA ILE A 71 6.70 4.48 13.58
C ILE A 71 5.29 3.93 13.83
N LEU A 72 4.56 4.56 14.75
CA LEU A 72 3.19 4.17 15.11
C LEU A 72 2.16 5.04 14.39
N ALA A 73 2.51 6.27 14.02
CA ALA A 73 1.70 7.14 13.17
C ALA A 73 2.59 8.14 12.42
N TRP A 74 2.15 8.56 11.23
CA TRP A 74 2.77 9.62 10.44
C TRP A 74 1.67 10.29 9.63
N GLY A 75 1.64 11.61 9.58
CA GLY A 75 0.67 12.31 8.74
C GLY A 75 1.01 13.77 8.52
N GLU A 76 0.27 14.35 7.59
CA GLU A 76 0.22 15.78 7.35
C GLU A 76 -1.22 16.20 7.07
N TYR A 77 -1.53 17.46 7.33
CA TYR A 77 -2.84 18.04 7.04
C TYR A 77 -2.70 19.52 6.64
N PRO A 78 -3.44 20.01 5.63
CA PRO A 78 -4.23 19.20 4.70
C PRO A 78 -3.32 18.30 3.83
N TRP A 79 -3.86 17.17 3.38
CA TRP A 79 -3.17 16.27 2.46
C TRP A 79 -2.92 17.02 1.14
N ILE A 80 -1.66 17.08 0.68
CA ILE A 80 -1.29 17.67 -0.63
C ILE A 80 -1.85 16.84 -1.79
#